data_AF-A0A7J9VCA3-F1
#
_entry.id   AF-A0A7J9VCA3-F1
#
_cell.length_a   1.000
_cell.length_b   1.000
_cell.length_c   1.000
_cell.angle_alpha   90.00
_cell.angle_beta   90.00
_cell.angle_gamma   90.00
#
_symmetry.space_group_name_H-M   'P 1'
#
loop_
_entity.id
_entity.type
_entity.pdbx_description
1 polymer ?
#
loop_
_entity_poly.entity_id
_entity_poly.type
_entity_poly.pdbx_seq_one_letter_code
_entity_poly.pdbx_strand_id
1 'polypeptide(L)'
;MTGRSDATMAWRDGDIVMLVVTALIGGIAIAAAWFGASGSATVSHQTAWLNLGVAGFAVFAGGTCLWLLRGRRAVGERRATLVAVEAAPPVTAPVDATASWQFVRGTGMRKLHHPGCPLLTGKPVEPAEPADGEPCGVCAV
;
A
#
# COMPACT_ATOMS: atom_id res chain seq x y z
N MET A 1 7.09 -20.99 -17.83
CA MET A 1 6.77 -19.56 -17.60
C MET A 1 5.53 -19.51 -16.74
N THR A 2 5.70 -19.38 -15.43
CA THR A 2 4.63 -19.36 -14.44
C THR A 2 3.94 -17.99 -14.48
N GLY A 3 2.64 -17.98 -14.82
CA GLY A 3 1.81 -16.78 -14.82
C GLY A 3 1.69 -16.22 -13.40
N ARG A 4 2.53 -15.24 -13.07
CA ARG A 4 2.38 -14.43 -11.87
C ARG A 4 1.18 -13.54 -12.11
N SER A 5 0.13 -13.69 -11.34
CA SER A 5 -1.07 -12.85 -11.45
C SER A 5 -0.67 -11.39 -11.14
N ASP A 6 -0.61 -10.56 -12.19
CA ASP A 6 -0.35 -9.10 -12.09
C ASP A 6 -1.29 -8.40 -11.09
N ALA A 7 -2.41 -9.04 -10.76
CA ALA A 7 -3.39 -8.65 -9.76
C ALA A 7 -2.81 -8.28 -8.37
N THR A 8 -1.66 -8.82 -7.98
CA THR A 8 -1.07 -8.54 -6.65
C THR A 8 -0.19 -7.29 -6.59
N MET A 9 0.36 -6.82 -7.70
CA MET A 9 1.44 -5.82 -7.66
C MET A 9 0.87 -4.40 -7.58
N ALA A 10 1.17 -3.64 -6.52
CA ALA A 10 0.57 -2.31 -6.28
C ALA A 10 1.04 -1.23 -7.27
N TRP A 11 2.15 -1.45 -7.95
CA TRP A 11 2.72 -0.56 -8.95
C TRP A 11 2.77 -1.26 -10.30
N ARG A 12 2.54 -0.50 -11.37
CA ARG A 12 2.73 -0.98 -12.74
C ARG A 12 4.20 -0.79 -13.14
N ASP A 13 4.69 -1.57 -14.10
CA ASP A 13 6.05 -1.43 -14.61
C ASP A 13 6.35 0.00 -15.07
N GLY A 14 5.37 0.66 -15.69
CA GLY A 14 5.48 2.07 -16.09
C GLY A 14 5.69 3.04 -14.92
N ASP A 15 5.16 2.76 -13.74
CA ASP A 15 5.37 3.59 -12.55
C ASP A 15 6.82 3.49 -12.05
N ILE A 16 7.40 2.29 -12.15
CA ILE A 16 8.82 2.03 -11.81
C ILE A 16 9.72 2.72 -12.83
N VAL A 17 9.44 2.58 -14.13
CA VAL A 17 10.22 3.24 -15.18
C VAL A 17 10.19 4.76 -15.00
N MET A 18 9.01 5.35 -14.73
CA MET A 18 8.90 6.78 -14.46
C MET A 18 9.72 7.21 -13.24
N LEU A 19 9.68 6.44 -12.14
CA LEU A 19 10.49 6.72 -10.95
C LEU A 19 11.98 6.68 -11.27
N VAL A 20 12.44 5.64 -11.98
CA VAL A 20 13.86 5.50 -12.38
C VAL A 20 14.30 6.65 -13.28
N VAL A 21 13.49 7.00 -14.29
CA VAL A 21 13.81 8.11 -15.22
C VAL A 21 13.89 9.44 -14.50
N THR A 22 12.88 9.77 -13.68
CA THR A 22 12.88 11.03 -12.91
C THR A 22 14.03 11.07 -11.89
N ALA A 23 14.37 9.91 -11.30
CA ALA A 23 15.50 9.80 -10.39
C ALA A 23 16.85 10.02 -11.08
N LEU A 24 17.06 9.40 -12.25
CA LEU A 24 18.27 9.58 -13.04
C LEU A 24 18.42 11.01 -13.54
N ILE A 25 17.35 11.62 -14.07
CA ILE A 25 17.39 13.02 -14.53
C ILE A 25 17.75 13.96 -13.37
N GLY A 26 17.09 13.81 -12.22
CA GLY A 26 17.37 14.65 -11.05
C GLY A 26 18.79 14.45 -10.52
N GLY A 27 19.25 13.19 -10.43
CA GLY A 27 20.59 12.85 -10.00
C GLY A 27 21.68 13.40 -10.92
N ILE A 28 21.50 13.30 -12.24
CA ILE A 28 22.43 13.86 -13.25
C ILE A 28 22.48 15.39 -13.13
N ALA A 29 21.34 16.07 -12.99
CA ALA A 29 21.30 17.51 -12.84
C ALA A 29 21.99 18.00 -11.55
N ILE A 30 21.80 17.28 -10.43
CA ILE A 30 22.49 17.59 -9.17
C ILE A 30 24.00 17.35 -9.29
N ALA A 31 24.42 16.25 -9.92
CA ALA A 31 25.84 15.96 -10.15
C ALA A 31 26.51 17.01 -11.06
N ALA A 32 25.83 17.44 -12.11
CA ALA A 32 26.29 18.52 -12.99
C ALA A 32 26.39 19.86 -12.25
N ALA A 33 25.38 20.20 -11.44
CA ALA A 33 25.39 21.37 -10.57
C ALA A 33 26.57 21.36 -9.59
N TRP A 34 26.83 20.22 -8.94
CA TRP A 34 27.96 20.05 -8.05
C TRP A 34 29.31 20.24 -8.76
N PHE A 35 29.48 19.59 -9.91
CA PHE A 35 30.72 19.67 -10.67
C PHE A 35 30.98 21.10 -11.17
N GLY A 36 29.95 21.76 -11.71
CA GLY A 36 30.04 23.13 -12.21
C GLY A 36 30.27 24.17 -11.10
N ALA A 37 29.65 24.00 -9.94
CA ALA A 37 29.87 24.86 -8.79
C ALA A 37 31.28 24.72 -8.21
N SER A 38 31.83 23.49 -8.19
CA SER A 38 33.17 23.20 -7.64
C SER A 38 34.31 23.88 -8.40
N GLY A 39 34.10 24.19 -9.70
CA GLY A 39 35.10 24.88 -10.52
C GLY A 39 35.04 26.42 -10.48
N SER A 40 34.12 27.01 -9.73
CA SER A 40 33.81 28.44 -9.81
C SER A 40 34.11 29.21 -8.52
N ALA A 41 34.91 30.26 -8.59
CA ALA A 41 35.17 31.17 -7.47
C ALA A 41 34.19 32.35 -7.39
N THR A 42 33.40 32.61 -8.45
CA THR A 42 32.45 33.74 -8.49
C THR A 42 31.05 33.29 -8.05
N VAL A 43 30.45 34.07 -7.14
CA VAL A 43 29.12 33.79 -6.58
C VAL A 43 28.06 33.74 -7.68
N SER A 44 28.10 34.67 -8.64
CA SER A 44 27.12 34.75 -9.73
C SER A 44 27.04 33.45 -10.55
N HIS A 45 28.18 32.81 -10.79
CA HIS A 45 28.23 31.55 -11.54
C HIS A 45 27.86 30.34 -10.67
N GLN A 46 28.20 30.35 -9.38
CA GLN A 46 27.69 29.35 -8.43
C GLN A 46 26.16 29.37 -8.31
N THR A 47 25.53 30.55 -8.33
CA THR A 47 24.06 30.68 -8.28
C THR A 47 23.38 30.00 -9.47
N ALA A 48 23.97 30.08 -10.68
CA ALA A 48 23.42 29.41 -11.86
C ALA A 48 23.44 27.87 -11.69
N TRP A 49 24.55 27.32 -11.20
CA TRP A 49 24.65 25.88 -10.91
C TRP A 49 23.74 25.45 -9.76
N LEU A 50 23.60 26.28 -8.72
CA LEU A 50 22.67 26.02 -7.63
C LEU A 50 21.22 25.92 -8.15
N ASN A 51 20.81 26.84 -9.01
CA ASN A 51 19.47 26.80 -9.63
C ASN A 51 19.25 25.50 -10.44
N LEU A 52 20.27 25.03 -11.17
CA LEU A 52 20.21 23.74 -11.86
C LEU A 52 20.04 22.58 -10.88
N GLY A 53 20.77 22.59 -9.76
CA GLY A 53 20.65 21.58 -8.72
C GLY A 53 19.26 21.56 -8.08
N VAL A 54 18.69 22.73 -7.79
CA VAL A 54 17.32 22.86 -7.27
C VAL A 54 16.30 22.33 -8.27
N ALA A 55 16.45 22.64 -9.56
CA ALA A 55 15.57 22.12 -10.61
C ALA A 55 15.67 20.58 -10.70
N GLY A 56 16.87 20.02 -10.64
CA GLY A 56 17.10 18.57 -10.59
C GLY A 56 16.44 17.90 -9.39
N PHE A 57 16.62 18.48 -8.20
CA PHE A 57 15.97 18.00 -6.98
C PHE A 57 14.44 18.04 -7.09
N ALA A 58 13.87 19.12 -7.65
CA ALA A 58 12.42 19.24 -7.85
C ALA A 58 11.88 18.14 -8.78
N VAL A 59 12.60 17.79 -9.85
CA VAL A 59 12.22 16.68 -10.75
C VAL A 59 12.24 15.33 -10.01
N PHE A 60 13.30 15.05 -9.27
CA PHE A 60 13.43 13.82 -8.46
C PHE A 60 12.29 13.71 -7.42
N ALA A 61 12.07 14.78 -6.66
CA ALA A 61 11.05 14.82 -5.61
C ALA A 61 9.64 14.71 -6.21
N GLY A 62 9.37 15.41 -7.30
CA GLY A 62 8.09 15.34 -8.03
C GLY A 62 7.79 13.93 -8.53
N GLY A 63 8.77 13.26 -9.15
CA GLY A 63 8.65 11.87 -9.59
C GLY A 63 8.34 10.92 -8.43
N THR A 64 9.03 11.08 -7.31
CA THR A 64 8.82 10.28 -6.08
C THR A 64 7.42 10.51 -5.50
N CYS A 65 6.99 11.77 -5.38
CA CYS A 65 5.65 12.11 -4.89
C CYS A 65 4.55 11.51 -5.77
N LEU A 66 4.67 11.62 -7.10
CA LEU A 66 3.71 11.04 -8.04
C LEU A 66 3.66 9.52 -7.93
N TRP A 67 4.81 8.86 -7.81
CA TRP A 67 4.90 7.41 -7.61
C TRP A 67 4.19 6.95 -6.32
N LEU A 68 4.40 7.66 -5.21
CA LEU A 68 3.72 7.38 -3.94
C LEU A 68 2.21 7.62 -4.01
N LEU A 69 1.77 8.71 -4.65
CA LEU A 69 0.35 9.02 -4.81
C LEU A 69 -0.36 7.96 -5.67
N ARG A 70 0.28 7.47 -6.74
CA ARG A 70 -0.27 6.36 -7.55
C ARG A 70 -0.38 5.08 -6.75
N GLY A 71 0.65 4.72 -5.97
CA GLY A 71 0.60 3.56 -5.08
C GLY A 71 -0.53 3.68 -4.05
N ARG A 72 -0.72 4.85 -3.44
CA ARG A 72 -1.82 5.09 -2.50
C ARG A 72 -3.19 4.95 -3.15
N ARG A 73 -3.39 5.50 -4.37
CA ARG A 73 -4.64 5.36 -5.12
C ARG A 73 -4.93 3.90 -5.47
N ALA A 74 -3.95 3.16 -5.98
CA ALA A 74 -4.09 1.76 -6.33
C ALA A 74 -4.48 0.89 -5.11
N VAL A 75 -3.89 1.15 -3.94
CA VAL A 75 -4.28 0.49 -2.69
C VAL A 75 -5.70 0.89 -2.26
N GLY A 76 -6.06 2.16 -2.41
CA GLY A 76 -7.39 2.67 -2.09
C GLY A 76 -8.50 2.01 -2.93
N GLU A 77 -8.29 1.92 -4.25
CA GLU A 77 -9.21 1.26 -5.18
C GLU A 77 -9.39 -0.23 -4.82
N ARG A 78 -8.31 -0.94 -4.51
CA ARG A 78 -8.39 -2.34 -4.05
C ARG A 78 -9.15 -2.48 -2.75
N ARG A 79 -8.90 -1.61 -1.78
CA ARG A 79 -9.65 -1.59 -0.52
C ARG A 79 -11.14 -1.34 -0.77
N ALA A 80 -11.48 -0.42 -1.66
CA ALA A 80 -12.87 -0.15 -2.01
C ALA A 80 -13.55 -1.38 -2.65
N THR A 81 -12.85 -2.14 -3.51
CA THR A 81 -13.40 -3.38 -4.08
C THR A 81 -13.64 -4.46 -3.02
N LEU A 82 -12.77 -4.58 -2.01
CA LEU A 82 -12.96 -5.54 -0.93
C LEU A 82 -14.17 -5.17 -0.05
N VAL A 83 -14.34 -3.88 0.26
CA VAL A 83 -15.52 -3.40 1.00
C VAL A 83 -16.81 -3.59 0.18
N ALA A 84 -16.77 -3.42 -1.14
CA ALA A 84 -17.93 -3.64 -2.00
C ALA A 84 -18.36 -5.12 -2.06
N VAL A 85 -17.41 -6.06 -1.94
CA VAL A 85 -17.72 -7.51 -1.85
C VAL A 85 -18.40 -7.85 -0.52
N GLU A 86 -18.11 -7.10 0.54
CA GLU A 86 -18.74 -7.29 1.86
C GLU A 86 -20.22 -6.90 1.88
N ALA A 87 -20.68 -6.08 0.93
CA ALA A 87 -22.10 -5.78 0.72
C ALA A 87 -22.86 -6.85 -0.08
N ALA A 88 -22.18 -7.92 -0.52
CA ALA A 88 -22.87 -9.06 -1.11
C ALA A 88 -23.82 -9.68 -0.08
N PRO A 89 -25.04 -10.10 -0.48
CA PRO A 89 -26.01 -10.67 0.44
C PRO A 89 -25.37 -11.84 1.20
N PRO A 90 -25.62 -11.96 2.52
CA PRO A 90 -25.03 -13.01 3.31
C PRO A 90 -25.31 -14.35 2.63
N VAL A 91 -24.24 -15.09 2.33
CA VAL A 91 -24.37 -16.47 1.87
C VAL A 91 -25.01 -17.22 3.02
N THR A 92 -26.28 -17.55 2.89
CA THR A 92 -27.04 -18.40 3.81
C THR A 92 -26.55 -19.84 3.67
N ALA A 93 -25.31 -20.09 4.08
CA ALA A 93 -24.92 -21.43 4.43
C ALA A 93 -25.73 -21.83 5.67
N PRO A 94 -26.30 -23.04 5.73
CA PRO A 94 -27.01 -23.51 6.91
C PRO A 94 -26.02 -23.56 8.08
N VAL A 95 -26.14 -22.59 8.98
CA VAL A 95 -25.45 -22.60 10.26
C VAL A 95 -26.29 -23.50 11.17
N ASP A 96 -25.69 -24.55 11.71
CA ASP A 96 -26.33 -25.37 12.73
C ASP A 96 -26.63 -24.48 13.95
N ALA A 97 -27.89 -24.07 14.10
CA ALA A 97 -28.36 -23.14 15.13
C ALA A 97 -28.27 -23.70 16.56
N THR A 98 -27.79 -24.93 16.71
CA THR A 98 -27.58 -25.61 17.99
C THR A 98 -26.23 -25.27 18.63
N ALA A 99 -25.30 -24.67 17.89
CA ALA A 99 -24.01 -24.25 18.40
C ALA A 99 -24.09 -22.82 18.97
N SER A 100 -24.21 -22.69 20.30
CA SER A 100 -24.40 -21.42 21.03
C SER A 100 -23.18 -20.49 21.07
N TRP A 101 -22.16 -20.72 20.22
CA TRP A 101 -20.91 -19.96 20.27
C TRP A 101 -21.10 -18.59 19.62
N GLN A 102 -21.07 -17.54 20.46
CA GLN A 102 -21.16 -16.15 19.98
C GLN A 102 -19.85 -15.68 19.33
N PHE A 103 -18.70 -16.30 19.66
CA PHE A 103 -17.40 -15.92 19.16
C PHE A 103 -16.53 -17.13 18.79
N VAL A 104 -15.74 -16.96 17.73
CA VAL A 104 -14.71 -17.92 17.28
C VAL A 104 -13.40 -17.17 17.01
N ARG A 105 -12.29 -17.89 17.02
CA ARG A 105 -10.95 -17.37 16.73
C ARG A 105 -10.27 -18.27 15.69
N GLY A 106 -9.75 -17.66 14.62
CA GLY A 106 -8.92 -18.40 13.67
C GLY A 106 -7.55 -18.73 14.26
N THR A 107 -6.95 -19.85 13.89
CA THR A 107 -5.61 -20.24 14.38
C THR A 107 -4.59 -19.12 14.13
N GLY A 108 -3.93 -18.65 15.19
CA GLY A 108 -2.95 -17.55 15.14
C GLY A 108 -3.54 -16.13 15.08
N MET A 109 -4.86 -15.97 15.12
CA MET A 109 -5.52 -14.66 15.16
C MET A 109 -5.69 -14.18 16.61
N ARG A 110 -5.47 -12.88 16.86
CA ARG A 110 -5.65 -12.28 18.20
C ARG A 110 -7.08 -11.81 18.49
N LYS A 111 -7.87 -11.51 17.46
CA LYS A 111 -9.22 -10.95 17.62
C LYS A 111 -10.28 -12.04 17.63
N LEU A 112 -11.39 -11.77 18.32
CA LEU A 112 -12.59 -12.61 18.33
C LEU A 112 -13.47 -12.25 17.14
N HIS A 113 -14.01 -13.25 16.46
CA HIS A 113 -14.81 -13.08 15.26
C HIS A 113 -16.20 -13.70 15.43
N HIS A 114 -17.21 -13.11 14.81
CA HIS A 114 -18.50 -13.77 14.62
C HIS A 114 -18.30 -14.98 13.67
N PRO A 115 -18.99 -16.12 13.85
CA PRO A 115 -18.82 -17.29 12.98
C PRO A 115 -19.02 -17.01 11.48
N GLY A 116 -19.87 -16.03 11.15
CA GLY A 116 -20.11 -15.56 9.78
C GLY A 116 -19.12 -14.51 9.26
N CYS A 117 -18.03 -14.20 9.98
CA CYS A 117 -17.09 -13.15 9.57
C CYS A 117 -16.34 -13.55 8.28
N PRO A 118 -16.31 -12.70 7.23
CA PRO A 118 -15.66 -13.04 5.96
C PRO A 118 -14.15 -13.30 6.12
N LEU A 119 -13.51 -12.74 7.15
CA LEU A 119 -12.10 -12.99 7.46
C LEU A 119 -11.79 -14.42 7.91
N LEU A 120 -12.81 -15.21 8.26
CA LEU A 120 -12.69 -16.62 8.63
C LEU A 120 -12.86 -17.58 7.45
N THR A 121 -13.26 -17.07 6.27
CA THR A 121 -13.52 -17.92 5.09
C THR A 121 -12.30 -18.78 4.76
N GLY A 122 -12.48 -20.11 4.81
CA GLY A 122 -11.44 -21.09 4.50
C GLY A 122 -10.36 -21.26 5.57
N LYS A 123 -10.54 -20.72 6.78
CA LYS A 123 -9.59 -20.86 7.89
C LYS A 123 -10.10 -21.84 8.94
N PRO A 124 -9.21 -22.61 9.60
CA PRO A 124 -9.58 -23.34 10.80
C PRO A 124 -9.93 -22.34 11.90
N VAL A 125 -11.05 -22.59 12.59
CA VAL A 125 -11.57 -21.76 13.68
C VAL A 125 -11.81 -22.60 14.91
N GLU A 126 -11.53 -22.01 16.06
CA GLU A 126 -11.79 -22.59 17.39
C GLU A 126 -12.80 -21.70 18.13
N PRO A 127 -13.69 -22.29 18.96
CA PRO A 127 -14.56 -21.51 19.83
C PRO A 127 -13.74 -20.62 20.78
N ALA A 128 -14.27 -19.43 21.10
CA ALA A 128 -13.63 -18.51 22.03
C ALA A 128 -14.66 -17.76 22.87
N GLU A 129 -14.27 -17.40 24.08
CA GLU A 129 -15.09 -16.62 25.03
C GLU A 129 -14.79 -15.11 24.88
N PRO A 130 -15.73 -14.21 25.26
CA PRO A 130 -15.48 -12.77 25.26
C PRO A 130 -14.26 -12.33 26.08
N ALA A 131 -13.89 -13.12 27.10
CA ALA A 131 -12.71 -12.87 27.92
C ALA A 131 -11.39 -13.19 27.20
N ASP A 132 -11.41 -13.95 26.10
CA ASP A 132 -10.20 -14.42 25.42
C ASP A 132 -9.54 -13.36 24.54
N GLY A 133 -10.22 -12.25 24.21
CA GLY A 133 -9.62 -11.10 23.52
C GLY A 133 -10.61 -10.07 22.97
N GLU A 134 -10.07 -9.11 22.21
CA GLU A 134 -10.87 -8.03 21.64
C GLU A 134 -11.70 -8.49 20.42
N PRO A 135 -12.93 -7.99 20.27
CA PRO A 135 -13.75 -8.28 19.10
C PRO A 135 -13.13 -7.67 17.82
N CYS A 136 -13.36 -8.34 16.70
CA CYS A 136 -12.89 -7.92 15.38
C CYS A 136 -13.70 -6.71 14.90
N GLY A 137 -13.02 -5.61 14.58
CA GLY A 137 -13.68 -4.40 14.07
C GLY A 137 -14.39 -4.53 12.71
N VAL A 138 -14.34 -5.70 12.07
CA VAL A 138 -15.04 -5.99 10.81
C VAL A 138 -16.42 -6.61 11.07
N CYS A 139 -16.54 -7.52 12.04
CA CYS A 139 -17.79 -8.22 12.34
C CYS A 139 -18.38 -7.86 13.72
N ALA A 140 -17.80 -6.90 14.43
CA ALA A 140 -18.31 -6.38 15.70
C ALA A 140 -19.15 -5.10 15.54
N VAL A 141 -19.36 -4.66 14.30
CA VAL A 141 -20.24 -3.55 13.93
C VAL A 141 -21.64 -4.08 13.69
#